data_AF-A0A9E5WNP4-F1
#
_entry.id   AF-A0A9E5WNP4-F1
#
_cell.length_a   1.000
_cell.length_b   1.000
_cell.length_c   1.000
_cell.angle_alpha   90.00
_cell.angle_beta   90.00
_cell.angle_gamma   90.00
#
_symmetry.space_group_name_H-M   'P 1'
#
loop_
_entity.id
_entity.type
_entity.pdbx_description
1 polymer ?
#
loop_
_entity_poly.entity_id
_entity_poly.type
_entity_poly.pdbx_seq_one_letter_code
_entity_poly.pdbx_strand_id
1 'polypeptide(L)'
;LVRGGSDLAITRCHVSGGWGPAIAASNCPRILVKNSVFMHSMTATTFSRCPDLRIENNVFVSPLITHVLIGNTKDQPYRVERNIFGENTRGKVHIAFASIGRSQSKNCFYVRWAEQDRKLITGTLPGGMTLPEYRVLIGPTDSFVANPHFPGARGFRQGWGPGLANKDFIGLFATNPRVVLEGIGLQPDAFRGFHFWNEAATPWPYDKRWAKKVLERIEQAQALERAGKDAEAMNAFVALTEQLPMEDRLKAELLDRAAQCADRLGEYEQAIELAKRIPVRVLSARRQMALMVKHGKFKELVETFADRPGHGRPYLNWSCPETELPLADVYYYRAIAYAETGDLTAAERDLRIMVEKGKKLGYSPGPTVLDLCWKRLGDFYRDYLKDDAKALEAYRHVLDRTTVYRHDSPMPKPVLSGLSDILKEATESAVAILRRQGRNAKAEQWRSQFLKAQSEAHAFLQKGRSKPGKASQKVLPNNDQDQ
;
A
#
# COMPACT_ATOMS: atom_id res chain seq x y z
N LEU A 1 20.33 18.47 -17.23
CA LEU A 1 21.11 19.07 -16.11
C LEU A 1 21.00 20.58 -16.24
N VAL A 2 20.65 21.28 -15.16
CA VAL A 2 20.55 22.74 -15.10
C VAL A 2 21.48 23.26 -14.01
N ARG A 3 22.24 24.32 -14.28
CA ARG A 3 23.11 24.98 -13.30
C ARG A 3 22.99 26.49 -13.43
N GLY A 4 22.75 27.18 -12.31
CA GLY A 4 22.74 28.65 -12.24
C GLY A 4 21.55 29.36 -12.92
N GLY A 5 20.52 28.63 -13.37
CA GLY A 5 19.31 29.23 -13.94
C GLY A 5 18.29 29.60 -12.87
N SER A 6 17.45 30.61 -13.11
CA SER A 6 16.33 30.99 -12.23
C SER A 6 15.00 30.93 -12.98
N ASP A 7 13.89 30.83 -12.24
CA ASP A 7 12.54 31.01 -12.79
C ASP A 7 12.16 29.98 -13.88
N LEU A 8 12.65 28.76 -13.72
CA LEU A 8 12.41 27.69 -14.70
C LEU A 8 11.15 26.90 -14.36
N ALA A 9 10.27 26.75 -15.35
CA ALA A 9 9.09 25.89 -15.25
C ALA A 9 9.23 24.66 -16.13
N ILE A 10 9.20 23.48 -15.51
CA ILE A 10 9.19 22.17 -16.16
C ILE A 10 7.78 21.61 -16.00
N THR A 11 7.01 21.57 -17.08
CA THR A 11 5.61 21.15 -17.05
C THR A 11 5.28 20.12 -18.11
N ARG A 12 4.37 19.18 -17.80
CA ARG A 12 3.86 18.19 -18.76
C ARG A 12 4.96 17.36 -19.40
N CYS A 13 5.99 17.01 -18.62
CA CYS A 13 7.05 16.12 -19.07
C CYS A 13 6.68 14.67 -18.76
N HIS A 14 6.92 13.76 -19.70
CA HIS A 14 6.81 12.32 -19.47
C HIS A 14 8.20 11.69 -19.61
N VAL A 15 8.83 11.34 -18.50
CA VAL A 15 10.16 10.74 -18.51
C VAL A 15 10.08 9.31 -18.03
N SER A 16 10.52 8.37 -18.86
CA SER A 16 10.63 6.96 -18.50
C SER A 16 12.03 6.43 -18.82
N GLY A 17 12.70 5.91 -17.79
CA GLY A 17 13.99 5.24 -17.91
C GLY A 17 15.20 6.14 -17.72
N GLY A 18 16.33 5.53 -17.37
CA GLY A 18 17.64 6.17 -17.22
C GLY A 18 18.38 5.78 -15.94
N TRP A 19 19.71 5.67 -16.03
CA TRP A 19 20.59 5.46 -14.87
C TRP A 19 20.80 6.73 -14.03
N GLY A 20 20.42 7.90 -14.55
CA GLY A 20 20.58 9.19 -13.88
C GLY A 20 19.24 9.88 -13.55
N PRO A 21 19.30 11.03 -12.86
CA PRO A 21 18.15 11.88 -12.64
C PRO A 21 17.57 12.41 -13.95
N ALA A 22 16.25 12.31 -14.10
CA ALA A 22 15.51 12.96 -15.19
C ALA A 22 15.71 14.49 -15.11
N ILE A 23 15.67 15.03 -13.89
CA ILE A 23 15.95 16.43 -13.61
C ILE A 23 17.05 16.49 -12.55
N ALA A 24 18.17 17.12 -12.91
CA ALA A 24 19.20 17.51 -11.95
C ALA A 24 19.38 19.02 -12.05
N ALA A 25 19.19 19.73 -10.93
CA ALA A 25 19.40 21.17 -10.84
C ALA A 25 20.25 21.55 -9.62
N SER A 26 21.14 22.53 -9.80
CA SER A 26 21.96 23.08 -8.73
C SER A 26 22.04 24.60 -8.82
N ASN A 27 21.96 25.28 -7.68
CA ASN A 27 22.02 26.75 -7.59
C ASN A 27 20.96 27.42 -8.48
N CYS A 28 19.72 26.91 -8.42
CA CYS A 28 18.65 27.37 -9.29
C CYS A 28 17.44 27.80 -8.46
N PRO A 29 17.28 29.10 -8.16
CA PRO A 29 16.13 29.58 -7.40
C PRO A 29 14.84 29.49 -8.22
N ARG A 30 13.71 29.28 -7.53
CA ARG A 30 12.34 29.34 -8.09
C ARG A 30 12.10 28.37 -9.26
N ILE A 31 12.63 27.15 -9.17
CA ILE A 31 12.25 26.08 -10.09
C ILE A 31 10.83 25.59 -9.76
N LEU A 32 10.00 25.44 -10.79
CA LEU A 32 8.72 24.74 -10.74
C LEU A 32 8.81 23.43 -11.53
N VAL A 33 8.45 22.31 -10.91
CA VAL A 33 8.17 21.04 -11.60
C VAL A 33 6.72 20.68 -11.38
N LYS A 34 5.92 20.65 -12.45
CA LYS A 34 4.46 20.48 -12.34
C LYS A 34 3.85 19.57 -13.40
N ASN A 35 2.78 18.85 -13.05
CA ASN A 35 2.00 18.03 -13.98
C ASN A 35 2.90 17.11 -14.84
N SER A 36 3.94 16.54 -14.24
CA SER A 36 4.92 15.72 -14.94
C SER A 36 4.92 14.29 -14.38
N VAL A 37 5.33 13.37 -15.24
CA VAL A 37 5.41 11.94 -14.97
C VAL A 37 6.88 11.52 -14.97
N PHE A 38 7.30 10.85 -13.92
CA PHE A 38 8.64 10.28 -13.80
C PHE A 38 8.57 8.80 -13.51
N MET A 39 9.18 8.00 -14.38
CA MET A 39 9.09 6.54 -14.35
C MET A 39 10.44 5.88 -14.52
N HIS A 40 10.66 4.75 -13.87
CA HIS A 40 11.77 3.83 -14.14
C HIS A 40 13.19 4.44 -14.06
N SER A 41 13.36 5.58 -13.40
CA SER A 41 14.66 6.22 -13.19
C SER A 41 15.36 5.68 -11.95
N MET A 42 16.69 5.72 -11.89
CA MET A 42 17.41 5.41 -10.64
C MET A 42 17.01 6.37 -9.52
N THR A 43 17.23 7.65 -9.76
CA THR A 43 16.67 8.76 -9.01
C THR A 43 15.81 9.57 -9.97
N ALA A 44 14.58 9.96 -9.67
CA ALA A 44 13.79 10.73 -10.66
C ALA A 44 14.26 12.18 -10.75
N THR A 45 14.39 12.86 -9.61
CA THR A 45 14.77 14.28 -9.57
C THR A 45 15.73 14.56 -8.42
N THR A 46 16.70 15.44 -8.68
CA THR A 46 17.71 15.88 -7.72
C THR A 46 17.85 17.40 -7.76
N PHE A 47 17.71 18.03 -6.61
CA PHE A 47 17.83 19.48 -6.43
C PHE A 47 18.82 19.80 -5.32
N SER A 48 19.74 20.73 -5.55
CA SER A 48 20.66 21.22 -4.52
C SER A 48 20.76 22.73 -4.58
N ARG A 49 20.64 23.40 -3.43
CA ARG A 49 20.70 24.87 -3.34
C ARG A 49 19.73 25.56 -4.29
N CYS A 50 18.48 25.09 -4.32
CA CYS A 50 17.41 25.62 -5.15
C CYS A 50 16.34 26.25 -4.25
N PRO A 51 16.54 27.48 -3.72
CA PRO A 51 15.56 28.12 -2.86
C PRO A 51 14.26 28.38 -3.63
N ASP A 52 13.14 28.33 -2.93
CA ASP A 52 11.79 28.46 -3.49
C ASP A 52 11.45 27.41 -4.56
N LEU A 53 12.10 26.24 -4.52
CA LEU A 53 11.75 25.09 -5.35
C LEU A 53 10.31 24.63 -5.07
N ARG A 54 9.53 24.38 -6.11
CA ARG A 54 8.17 23.82 -6.04
C ARG A 54 8.06 22.56 -6.88
N ILE A 55 7.60 21.47 -6.27
CA ILE A 55 7.30 20.19 -6.93
C ILE A 55 5.83 19.89 -6.66
N GLU A 56 4.98 20.06 -7.66
CA GLU A 56 3.52 20.06 -7.50
C GLU A 56 2.83 19.16 -8.53
N ASN A 57 1.77 18.44 -8.15
CA ASN A 57 0.91 17.75 -9.12
C ASN A 57 1.64 16.74 -10.04
N ASN A 58 2.73 16.13 -9.57
CA ASN A 58 3.48 15.16 -10.36
C ASN A 58 3.09 13.72 -9.99
N VAL A 59 3.38 12.79 -10.90
CA VAL A 59 3.23 11.35 -10.69
C VAL A 59 4.60 10.70 -10.82
N PHE A 60 5.06 10.10 -9.74
CA PHE A 60 6.31 9.36 -9.73
C PHE A 60 6.04 7.86 -9.58
N VAL A 61 6.60 7.04 -10.46
CA VAL A 61 6.26 5.62 -10.58
C VAL A 61 7.51 4.75 -10.70
N SER A 62 7.63 3.73 -9.85
CA SER A 62 8.60 2.64 -10.01
C SER A 62 10.07 3.08 -10.21
N PRO A 63 10.62 4.03 -9.43
CA PRO A 63 12.04 4.33 -9.48
C PRO A 63 12.83 3.13 -8.94
N LEU A 64 14.09 3.03 -9.33
CA LEU A 64 14.97 2.04 -8.73
C LEU A 64 15.27 2.42 -7.28
N ILE A 65 15.61 3.66 -6.97
CA ILE A 65 16.12 4.07 -5.64
C ILE A 65 15.28 5.19 -5.02
N THR A 66 15.23 6.38 -5.60
CA THR A 66 14.59 7.56 -4.98
C THR A 66 13.79 8.37 -6.01
N HIS A 67 12.63 8.90 -5.66
CA HIS A 67 11.92 9.84 -6.53
C HIS A 67 12.52 11.23 -6.48
N VAL A 68 12.61 11.80 -5.28
CA VAL A 68 12.98 13.19 -5.07
C VAL A 68 14.11 13.24 -4.07
N LEU A 69 15.23 13.83 -4.47
CA LEU A 69 16.37 14.13 -3.61
C LEU A 69 16.57 15.64 -3.51
N ILE A 70 16.33 16.22 -2.33
CA ILE A 70 16.49 17.66 -2.08
C ILE A 70 17.61 17.88 -1.06
N GLY A 71 18.68 18.53 -1.52
CA GLY A 71 19.84 18.96 -0.73
C GLY A 71 19.84 20.47 -0.52
N ASN A 72 18.71 21.04 -0.10
CA ASN A 72 18.60 22.43 0.34
C ASN A 72 18.92 22.56 1.83
N THR A 73 19.47 23.70 2.22
CA THR A 73 19.67 24.07 3.64
C THR A 73 18.39 24.63 4.26
N LYS A 74 18.39 24.88 5.58
CA LYS A 74 17.20 25.38 6.31
C LYS A 74 16.71 26.76 5.83
N ASP A 75 17.64 27.58 5.36
CA ASP A 75 17.44 28.92 4.79
C ASP A 75 17.03 28.89 3.30
N GLN A 76 16.97 27.71 2.68
CA GLN A 76 16.58 27.52 1.28
C GLN A 76 15.24 26.79 1.21
N PRO A 77 14.11 27.50 1.41
CA PRO A 77 12.80 26.87 1.47
C PRO A 77 12.47 26.17 0.16
N TYR A 78 11.59 25.17 0.23
CA TYR A 78 11.04 24.46 -0.91
C TYR A 78 9.66 23.92 -0.54
N ARG A 79 8.88 23.47 -1.52
CA ARG A 79 7.57 22.83 -1.34
C ARG A 79 7.44 21.58 -2.21
N VAL A 80 6.98 20.49 -1.61
CA VAL A 80 6.64 19.25 -2.32
C VAL A 80 5.21 18.88 -1.98
N GLU A 81 4.28 19.21 -2.86
CA GLU A 81 2.85 19.06 -2.55
C GLU A 81 2.03 18.46 -3.67
N ARG A 82 0.92 17.81 -3.31
CA ARG A 82 -0.05 17.27 -4.28
C ARG A 82 0.56 16.30 -5.28
N ASN A 83 1.61 15.57 -4.91
CA ASN A 83 2.24 14.57 -5.77
C ASN A 83 1.73 13.17 -5.43
N ILE A 84 1.80 12.27 -6.42
CA ILE A 84 1.63 10.83 -6.20
C ILE A 84 2.99 10.15 -6.28
N PHE A 85 3.37 9.44 -5.22
CA PHE A 85 4.60 8.66 -5.16
C PHE A 85 4.27 7.16 -5.12
N GLY A 86 4.43 6.47 -6.24
CA GLY A 86 4.38 5.01 -6.32
C GLY A 86 5.65 4.36 -5.77
N GLU A 87 5.57 3.16 -5.22
CA GLU A 87 6.73 2.49 -4.63
C GLU A 87 7.87 2.18 -5.62
N ASN A 88 9.08 1.98 -5.09
CA ASN A 88 10.23 1.46 -5.85
C ASN A 88 9.95 0.12 -6.54
N THR A 89 10.87 -0.26 -7.43
CA THR A 89 10.98 -1.65 -7.88
C THR A 89 11.16 -2.65 -6.72
N ARG A 90 10.80 -3.91 -6.96
CA ARG A 90 10.73 -4.97 -5.94
C ARG A 90 12.05 -5.23 -5.23
N GLY A 91 13.17 -5.12 -5.95
CA GLY A 91 14.52 -5.32 -5.41
C GLY A 91 15.08 -4.14 -4.62
N LYS A 92 14.26 -3.12 -4.31
CA LYS A 92 14.69 -1.88 -3.65
C LYS A 92 13.68 -1.38 -2.60
N VAL A 93 12.79 -2.26 -2.14
CA VAL A 93 11.80 -2.00 -1.06
C VAL A 93 12.40 -1.60 0.29
N HIS A 94 13.68 -1.83 0.52
CA HIS A 94 14.39 -1.41 1.74
C HIS A 94 14.81 0.06 1.70
N ILE A 95 14.77 0.71 0.53
CA ILE A 95 15.17 2.09 0.33
C ILE A 95 13.95 2.98 0.45
N ALA A 96 14.02 4.03 1.27
CA ALA A 96 13.00 5.08 1.30
C ALA A 96 13.10 5.95 0.05
N PHE A 97 11.98 6.27 -0.58
CA PHE A 97 11.96 6.83 -1.93
C PHE A 97 11.63 8.31 -2.02
N ALA A 98 11.36 9.00 -0.92
CA ALA A 98 11.07 10.44 -0.93
C ALA A 98 11.96 11.19 0.08
N SER A 99 12.88 12.02 -0.40
CA SER A 99 13.67 12.93 0.44
C SER A 99 13.06 14.33 0.44
N ILE A 100 11.90 14.45 1.06
CA ILE A 100 11.03 15.64 0.97
C ILE A 100 11.01 16.50 2.25
N GLY A 101 11.81 16.14 3.26
CA GLY A 101 11.98 16.90 4.50
C GLY A 101 10.67 17.29 5.17
N ARG A 102 10.55 18.52 5.70
CA ARG A 102 9.35 19.03 6.42
C ARG A 102 8.35 19.76 5.54
N SER A 103 8.74 20.12 4.32
CA SER A 103 7.96 21.02 3.47
C SER A 103 7.08 20.26 2.50
N GLN A 104 6.22 19.41 3.04
CA GLN A 104 5.39 18.50 2.25
C GLN A 104 3.92 18.55 2.69
N SER A 105 3.01 18.52 1.72
CA SER A 105 1.58 18.60 1.97
C SER A 105 0.78 17.89 0.87
N LYS A 106 -0.34 17.26 1.22
CA LYS A 106 -1.30 16.61 0.31
C LYS A 106 -0.65 15.64 -0.67
N ASN A 107 0.37 14.90 -0.27
CA ASN A 107 0.96 13.86 -1.12
C ASN A 107 0.24 12.53 -0.93
N CYS A 108 0.07 11.77 -2.02
CA CYS A 108 -0.44 10.41 -1.98
C CYS A 108 0.73 9.44 -2.16
N PHE A 109 0.92 8.53 -1.20
CA PHE A 109 1.91 7.47 -1.29
C PHE A 109 1.22 6.16 -1.66
N TYR A 110 1.61 5.56 -2.77
CA TYR A 110 1.06 4.28 -3.22
C TYR A 110 2.09 3.17 -3.05
N VAL A 111 1.88 2.35 -2.01
CA VAL A 111 2.85 1.36 -1.54
C VAL A 111 2.33 -0.06 -1.49
N ARG A 112 3.24 -1.03 -1.60
CA ARG A 112 2.94 -2.48 -1.55
C ARG A 112 2.60 -2.92 -0.15
N TRP A 113 3.42 -2.45 0.77
CA TRP A 113 3.31 -2.86 2.16
C TRP A 113 2.40 -1.91 2.89
N ALA A 114 1.88 -2.38 4.01
CA ALA A 114 1.11 -1.55 4.89
C ALA A 114 1.91 -0.29 5.28
N GLU A 115 1.22 0.80 5.56
CA GLU A 115 1.84 2.09 5.85
C GLU A 115 2.85 2.02 7.03
N GLN A 116 2.63 1.11 7.97
CA GLN A 116 3.52 0.82 9.10
C GLN A 116 4.78 0.01 8.75
N ASP A 117 4.82 -0.60 7.57
CA ASP A 117 5.94 -1.44 7.13
C ASP A 117 6.89 -0.68 6.21
N ARG A 118 6.31 0.14 5.31
CA ARG A 118 7.07 0.75 4.24
C ARG A 118 7.72 2.05 4.69
N LYS A 119 9.05 2.06 4.71
CA LYS A 119 9.81 3.31 4.87
C LYS A 119 9.67 4.17 3.61
N LEU A 120 9.00 5.32 3.71
CA LEU A 120 8.70 6.20 2.58
C LEU A 120 9.68 7.35 2.49
N ILE A 121 9.98 7.95 3.64
CA ILE A 121 10.62 9.26 3.70
C ILE A 121 12.02 9.11 4.27
N THR A 122 13.01 9.61 3.54
CA THR A 122 14.34 9.85 4.10
C THR A 122 14.33 11.19 4.84
N GLY A 123 14.64 11.16 6.13
CA GLY A 123 14.89 12.35 6.94
C GLY A 123 16.39 12.65 7.04
N THR A 124 16.77 13.43 8.05
CA THR A 124 18.17 13.62 8.48
C THR A 124 18.76 12.39 9.19
N LEU A 125 17.97 11.33 9.38
CA LEU A 125 18.39 10.11 10.07
C LEU A 125 18.68 8.98 9.06
N PRO A 126 19.75 8.20 9.25
CA PRO A 126 20.04 7.05 8.40
C PRO A 126 18.91 6.01 8.47
N GLY A 127 18.54 5.45 7.31
CA GLY A 127 17.66 4.29 7.22
C GLY A 127 16.17 4.56 6.95
N GLY A 128 15.72 5.81 6.82
CA GLY A 128 14.35 6.19 6.42
C GLY A 128 13.28 5.93 7.49
N MET A 129 12.07 6.47 7.28
CA MET A 129 10.92 6.36 8.18
C MET A 129 9.66 5.95 7.42
N THR A 130 8.80 5.17 8.07
CA THR A 130 7.41 4.98 7.66
C THR A 130 6.62 6.29 7.80
N LEU A 131 5.46 6.39 7.16
CA LEU A 131 4.63 7.60 7.29
C LEU A 131 4.15 7.86 8.73
N PRO A 132 3.77 6.85 9.53
CA PRO A 132 3.41 7.06 10.93
C PRO A 132 4.61 7.53 11.75
N GLU A 133 5.80 6.93 11.56
CA GLU A 133 7.04 7.38 12.21
C GLU A 133 7.38 8.83 11.86
N TYR A 134 7.19 9.20 10.59
CA TYR A 134 7.39 10.56 10.12
C TYR A 134 6.41 11.55 10.77
N ARG A 135 5.12 11.21 10.86
CA ARG A 135 4.10 12.06 11.52
C ARG A 135 4.38 12.24 13.01
N VAL A 136 4.87 11.20 13.67
CA VAL A 136 5.30 11.26 15.07
C VAL A 136 6.48 12.24 15.24
N LEU A 137 7.42 12.27 14.30
CA LEU A 137 8.61 13.12 14.39
C LEU A 137 8.38 14.58 13.97
N ILE A 138 7.58 14.82 12.94
CA ILE A 138 7.44 16.13 12.29
C ILE A 138 6.12 16.82 12.65
N GLY A 139 5.13 16.06 13.11
CA GLY A 139 3.76 16.52 13.34
C GLY A 139 2.79 15.97 12.30
N PRO A 140 1.48 16.22 12.49
CA PRO A 140 0.45 15.75 11.58
C PRO A 140 0.70 16.31 10.17
N THR A 141 0.45 15.48 9.17
CA THR A 141 0.44 15.88 7.75
C THR A 141 -0.85 15.43 7.09
N ASP A 142 -1.26 16.16 6.08
CA ASP A 142 -2.40 15.87 5.22
C ASP A 142 -2.04 14.90 4.06
N SER A 143 -0.80 14.45 3.98
CA SER A 143 -0.37 13.38 3.09
C SER A 143 -0.80 12.01 3.62
N PHE A 144 -1.13 11.07 2.73
CA PHE A 144 -1.68 9.76 3.11
C PHE A 144 -1.23 8.64 2.18
N VAL A 145 -1.37 7.40 2.64
CA VAL A 145 -1.20 6.20 1.80
C VAL A 145 -2.54 5.85 1.16
N ALA A 146 -2.57 5.70 -0.17
CA ALA A 146 -3.72 5.21 -0.91
C ALA A 146 -3.31 4.68 -2.29
N ASN A 147 -4.16 3.82 -2.88
CA ASN A 147 -4.07 3.51 -4.29
C ASN A 147 -4.74 4.64 -5.10
N PRO A 148 -4.05 5.29 -6.04
CA PRO A 148 -4.60 6.38 -6.86
C PRO A 148 -5.61 5.91 -7.92
N HIS A 149 -5.78 4.60 -8.10
CA HIS A 149 -6.65 3.94 -9.07
C HIS A 149 -6.32 4.33 -10.53
N PHE A 150 -5.03 4.27 -10.88
CA PHE A 150 -4.58 4.56 -12.24
C PHE A 150 -5.12 3.53 -13.25
N PRO A 151 -5.92 3.92 -14.26
CA PRO A 151 -6.44 2.97 -15.25
C PRO A 151 -5.33 2.36 -16.11
N GLY A 152 -4.28 3.13 -16.42
CA GLY A 152 -3.15 2.72 -17.25
C GLY A 152 -2.03 2.01 -16.49
N ALA A 153 -2.05 2.05 -15.16
CA ALA A 153 -1.01 1.50 -14.29
C ALA A 153 -1.56 0.48 -13.29
N ARG A 154 -2.51 -0.36 -13.72
CA ARG A 154 -3.13 -1.41 -12.90
C ARG A 154 -2.06 -2.33 -12.33
N GLY A 155 -1.80 -2.14 -11.03
CA GLY A 155 -0.94 -2.99 -10.24
C GLY A 155 0.47 -3.13 -10.77
N PHE A 156 1.24 -2.03 -10.80
CA PHE A 156 2.64 -1.92 -11.24
C PHE A 156 3.34 -3.25 -11.46
N ARG A 157 3.26 -3.78 -12.70
CA ARG A 157 4.05 -4.95 -13.10
C ARG A 157 5.50 -4.69 -12.71
N GLN A 158 6.07 -5.68 -12.03
CA GLN A 158 7.36 -5.58 -11.35
C GLN A 158 8.45 -4.99 -12.26
N GLY A 159 8.91 -3.76 -11.97
CA GLY A 159 10.02 -3.15 -12.69
C GLY A 159 9.61 -2.53 -14.03
N TRP A 160 10.53 -2.58 -15.00
CA TRP A 160 10.44 -2.05 -16.36
C TRP A 160 9.36 -2.74 -17.20
N GLY A 161 8.11 -2.66 -16.78
CA GLY A 161 7.00 -3.26 -17.50
C GLY A 161 6.81 -2.59 -18.85
N PRO A 162 6.87 -3.31 -19.99
CA PRO A 162 6.68 -2.73 -21.33
C PRO A 162 5.28 -2.12 -21.51
N GLY A 163 4.33 -2.46 -20.63
CA GLY A 163 2.97 -1.92 -20.66
C GLY A 163 2.80 -0.52 -20.07
N LEU A 164 3.79 0.02 -19.35
CA LEU A 164 3.75 1.36 -18.74
C LEU A 164 4.49 2.40 -19.59
N ALA A 165 5.53 2.00 -20.32
CA ALA A 165 6.29 2.88 -21.21
C ALA A 165 5.47 3.40 -22.41
N ASN A 166 4.42 2.67 -22.80
CA ASN A 166 3.52 3.03 -23.90
C ASN A 166 2.22 3.71 -23.40
N LYS A 167 2.14 4.11 -22.13
CA LYS A 167 0.96 4.77 -21.58
C LYS A 167 1.17 6.27 -21.60
N ASP A 168 0.21 6.95 -22.20
CA ASP A 168 0.10 8.40 -22.14
C ASP A 168 -0.36 8.87 -20.75
N PHE A 169 -0.28 10.18 -20.49
CA PHE A 169 -0.67 10.83 -19.23
C PHE A 169 -2.07 10.40 -18.74
N ILE A 170 -3.00 10.16 -19.65
CA ILE A 170 -4.39 9.72 -19.36
C ILE A 170 -4.40 8.47 -18.47
N GLY A 171 -3.50 7.53 -18.73
CA GLY A 171 -3.41 6.28 -17.95
C GLY A 171 -2.94 6.50 -16.51
N LEU A 172 -2.40 7.67 -16.20
CA LEU A 172 -1.81 8.05 -14.91
C LEU A 172 -2.59 9.17 -14.22
N PHE A 173 -3.77 9.53 -14.72
CA PHE A 173 -4.71 10.36 -13.98
C PHE A 173 -5.34 9.53 -12.88
N ALA A 174 -5.38 10.09 -11.67
CA ALA A 174 -5.99 9.42 -10.53
C ALA A 174 -7.49 9.29 -10.75
N THR A 175 -8.05 8.16 -10.34
CA THR A 175 -9.51 7.95 -10.27
C THR A 175 -9.96 7.59 -8.86
N ASN A 176 -9.05 7.60 -7.89
CA ASN A 176 -9.44 7.53 -6.48
C ASN A 176 -10.10 8.86 -6.09
N PRO A 177 -11.37 8.86 -5.64
CA PRO A 177 -12.12 10.09 -5.45
C PRO A 177 -11.52 11.00 -4.37
N ARG A 178 -10.88 10.45 -3.32
CA ARG A 178 -10.16 11.26 -2.32
C ARG A 178 -8.96 11.97 -2.93
N VAL A 179 -8.18 11.25 -3.76
CA VAL A 179 -7.00 11.80 -4.46
C VAL A 179 -7.41 12.89 -5.45
N VAL A 180 -8.49 12.66 -6.20
CA VAL A 180 -9.07 13.62 -7.17
C VAL A 180 -9.60 14.87 -6.46
N LEU A 181 -10.38 14.71 -5.38
CA LEU A 181 -10.96 15.84 -4.64
C LEU A 181 -9.88 16.78 -4.11
N GLU A 182 -8.81 16.20 -3.55
CA GLU A 182 -7.66 16.96 -3.03
C GLU A 182 -6.76 17.53 -4.15
N GLY A 183 -7.03 17.24 -5.42
CA GLY A 183 -6.24 17.71 -6.56
C GLY A 183 -4.80 17.20 -6.49
N ILE A 184 -4.61 15.92 -6.14
CA ILE A 184 -3.31 15.27 -6.01
C ILE A 184 -2.98 14.53 -7.31
N GLY A 185 -1.72 14.63 -7.75
CA GLY A 185 -1.25 14.08 -9.02
C GLY A 185 -1.52 15.01 -10.20
N LEU A 186 -1.44 14.46 -11.40
CA LEU A 186 -1.67 15.17 -12.65
C LEU A 186 -3.06 15.81 -12.67
N GLN A 187 -3.17 17.04 -13.16
CA GLN A 187 -4.44 17.73 -13.33
C GLN A 187 -4.90 17.62 -14.78
N PRO A 188 -6.00 16.88 -15.10
CA PRO A 188 -6.47 16.68 -16.46
C PRO A 188 -6.62 17.98 -17.26
N ASP A 189 -7.13 19.04 -16.62
CA ASP A 189 -7.34 20.34 -17.24
C ASP A 189 -6.05 20.98 -17.78
N ALA A 190 -4.90 20.70 -17.16
CA ALA A 190 -3.61 21.20 -17.64
C ALA A 190 -3.18 20.59 -18.98
N PHE A 191 -3.80 19.49 -19.40
CA PHE A 191 -3.53 18.78 -20.65
C PHE A 191 -4.59 19.04 -21.73
N ARG A 192 -5.61 19.87 -21.47
CA ARG A 192 -6.56 20.29 -22.51
C ARG A 192 -5.80 20.99 -23.64
N GLY A 193 -6.04 20.57 -24.88
CA GLY A 193 -5.33 21.07 -26.06
C GLY A 193 -3.87 20.60 -26.18
N PHE A 194 -3.39 19.70 -25.32
CA PHE A 194 -2.10 19.04 -25.51
C PHE A 194 -2.23 18.04 -26.66
N HIS A 195 -1.22 17.94 -27.53
CA HIS A 195 -1.30 17.23 -28.82
C HIS A 195 -1.56 15.71 -28.71
N PHE A 196 -1.41 15.12 -27.51
CA PHE A 196 -1.78 13.72 -27.24
C PHE A 196 -3.17 13.57 -26.60
N TRP A 197 -3.80 14.66 -26.18
CA TRP A 197 -5.14 14.66 -25.57
C TRP A 197 -6.22 14.89 -26.62
N ASN A 198 -6.96 13.84 -26.95
CA ASN A 198 -8.19 13.95 -27.75
C ASN A 198 -9.42 13.87 -26.83
N GLU A 199 -9.91 15.05 -26.43
CA GLU A 199 -11.07 15.21 -25.54
C GLU A 199 -12.35 14.59 -26.12
N ALA A 200 -12.53 14.66 -27.44
CA ALA A 200 -13.68 14.06 -28.12
C ALA A 200 -13.61 12.52 -28.16
N ALA A 201 -12.40 11.95 -28.19
CA ALA A 201 -12.21 10.50 -28.15
C ALA A 201 -12.20 9.93 -26.72
N THR A 202 -11.91 10.75 -25.70
CA THR A 202 -11.74 10.28 -24.31
C THR A 202 -12.35 11.26 -23.30
N PRO A 203 -13.68 11.31 -23.15
CA PRO A 203 -14.29 12.11 -22.09
C PRO A 203 -13.80 11.61 -20.72
N TRP A 204 -13.21 12.49 -19.91
CA TRP A 204 -12.66 12.15 -18.61
C TRP A 204 -13.65 12.50 -17.49
N PRO A 205 -14.39 11.51 -16.94
CA PRO A 205 -15.50 11.80 -16.02
C PRO A 205 -15.06 12.06 -14.58
N TYR A 206 -13.78 11.88 -14.26
CA TYR A 206 -13.26 11.88 -12.89
C TYR A 206 -12.76 13.26 -12.47
N ASP A 207 -13.66 14.23 -12.37
CA ASP A 207 -13.37 15.58 -11.88
C ASP A 207 -13.65 15.74 -10.36
N LYS A 208 -13.41 16.95 -9.82
CA LYS A 208 -13.69 17.25 -8.40
C LYS A 208 -15.18 17.15 -8.04
N ARG A 209 -16.09 17.43 -8.98
CA ARG A 209 -17.54 17.36 -8.75
C ARG A 209 -18.00 15.91 -8.64
N TRP A 210 -17.52 15.06 -9.54
CA TRP A 210 -17.67 13.61 -9.48
C TRP A 210 -17.10 13.07 -8.17
N ALA A 211 -15.86 13.44 -7.83
CA ALA A 211 -15.20 12.95 -6.62
C ALA A 211 -15.97 13.30 -5.35
N LYS A 212 -16.44 14.55 -5.23
CA LYS A 212 -17.29 15.00 -4.12
C LYS A 212 -18.58 14.18 -4.04
N LYS A 213 -19.31 14.05 -5.16
CA LYS A 213 -20.56 13.28 -5.23
C LYS A 213 -20.35 11.80 -4.84
N VAL A 214 -19.27 11.19 -5.32
CA VAL A 214 -18.93 9.79 -4.99
C VAL A 214 -18.62 9.65 -3.50
N LEU A 215 -17.81 10.53 -2.92
CA LEU A 215 -17.46 10.48 -1.50
C LEU A 215 -18.68 10.70 -0.59
N GLU A 216 -19.54 11.66 -0.91
CA GLU A 216 -20.79 11.89 -0.17
C GLU A 216 -21.68 10.65 -0.17
N ARG A 217 -21.83 10.00 -1.32
CA ARG A 217 -22.61 8.76 -1.44
C ARG A 217 -21.97 7.57 -0.75
N ILE A 218 -20.64 7.45 -0.79
CA ILE A 218 -19.92 6.44 -0.01
C ILE A 218 -20.14 6.67 1.48
N GLU A 219 -20.01 7.90 1.96
CA GLU A 219 -20.22 8.25 3.38
C GLU A 219 -21.66 7.95 3.83
N GLN A 220 -22.66 8.24 2.99
CA GLN A 220 -24.06 7.88 3.26
C GLN A 220 -24.25 6.36 3.37
N ALA A 221 -23.73 5.58 2.43
CA ALA A 221 -23.79 4.12 2.49
C ALA A 221 -23.02 3.56 3.71
N GLN A 222 -21.89 4.18 4.07
CA GLN A 222 -21.13 3.87 5.27
C GLN A 222 -21.89 4.17 6.55
N ALA A 223 -22.64 5.27 6.59
CA ALA A 223 -23.47 5.63 7.74
C ALA A 223 -24.60 4.62 7.92
N LEU A 224 -25.22 4.13 6.82
CA LEU A 224 -26.21 3.05 6.87
C LEU A 224 -25.59 1.76 7.43
N GLU A 225 -24.43 1.35 6.93
CA GLU A 225 -23.72 0.16 7.44
C GLU A 225 -23.39 0.29 8.93
N ARG A 226 -22.85 1.43 9.38
CA ARG A 226 -22.55 1.66 10.81
C ARG A 226 -23.80 1.68 11.69
N ALA A 227 -24.95 2.04 11.13
CA ALA A 227 -26.24 2.00 11.82
C ALA A 227 -26.88 0.61 11.82
N GLY A 228 -26.21 -0.42 11.27
CA GLY A 228 -26.73 -1.78 11.15
C GLY A 228 -27.83 -1.94 10.08
N LYS A 229 -28.01 -0.94 9.21
CA LYS A 229 -28.98 -0.93 8.12
C LYS A 229 -28.39 -1.60 6.88
N ASP A 230 -28.10 -2.89 7.00
CA ASP A 230 -27.30 -3.62 6.01
C ASP A 230 -27.99 -3.74 4.66
N ALA A 231 -29.32 -3.88 4.62
CA ALA A 231 -30.07 -3.96 3.36
C ALA A 231 -30.00 -2.65 2.57
N GLU A 232 -30.21 -1.51 3.24
CA GLU A 232 -30.10 -0.19 2.61
C GLU A 232 -28.65 0.13 2.23
N ALA A 233 -27.68 -0.22 3.07
CA ALA A 233 -26.26 -0.03 2.80
C ALA A 233 -25.82 -0.84 1.56
N MET A 234 -26.21 -2.11 1.48
CA MET A 234 -25.96 -2.98 0.32
C MET A 234 -26.50 -2.35 -0.97
N ASN A 235 -27.79 -1.99 -0.97
CA ASN A 235 -28.44 -1.39 -2.13
C ASN A 235 -27.77 -0.08 -2.54
N ALA A 236 -27.39 0.75 -1.57
CA ALA A 236 -26.64 1.97 -1.84
C ALA A 236 -25.31 1.64 -2.52
N PHE A 237 -24.47 0.77 -1.97
CA PHE A 237 -23.19 0.40 -2.58
C PHE A 237 -23.34 -0.15 -4.01
N VAL A 238 -24.32 -1.04 -4.26
CA VAL A 238 -24.60 -1.56 -5.60
C VAL A 238 -25.00 -0.44 -6.56
N ALA A 239 -25.95 0.42 -6.15
CA ALA A 239 -26.42 1.53 -6.95
C ALA A 239 -25.29 2.50 -7.33
N LEU A 240 -24.33 2.76 -6.43
CA LEU A 240 -23.15 3.56 -6.76
C LEU A 240 -22.39 2.96 -7.95
N THR A 241 -22.20 1.63 -7.97
CA THR A 241 -21.44 0.92 -9.01
C THR A 241 -22.13 0.84 -10.38
N GLU A 242 -23.43 1.10 -10.42
CA GLU A 242 -24.25 1.04 -11.62
C GLU A 242 -24.57 2.44 -12.17
N GLN A 243 -24.66 3.45 -11.31
CA GLN A 243 -25.11 4.80 -11.70
C GLN A 243 -23.97 5.79 -11.97
N LEU A 244 -22.74 5.51 -11.53
CA LEU A 244 -21.62 6.43 -11.66
C LEU A 244 -20.44 5.77 -12.38
N PRO A 245 -19.72 6.51 -13.25
CA PRO A 245 -18.49 6.02 -13.83
C PRO A 245 -17.47 5.79 -12.71
N MET A 246 -16.82 4.63 -12.73
CA MET A 246 -15.77 4.26 -11.78
C MET A 246 -14.82 3.22 -12.37
N GLU A 247 -13.57 3.28 -11.90
CA GLU A 247 -12.54 2.31 -12.24
C GLU A 247 -12.75 0.99 -11.45
N ASP A 248 -12.30 -0.12 -12.02
CA ASP A 248 -12.47 -1.48 -11.49
C ASP A 248 -12.05 -1.62 -10.02
N ARG A 249 -10.99 -0.93 -9.59
CA ARG A 249 -10.50 -0.99 -8.21
C ARG A 249 -11.49 -0.39 -7.23
N LEU A 250 -12.06 0.78 -7.51
CA LEU A 250 -13.10 1.38 -6.68
C LEU A 250 -14.35 0.52 -6.69
N LYS A 251 -14.76 0.04 -7.88
CA LYS A 251 -15.91 -0.87 -8.02
C LYS A 251 -15.74 -2.14 -7.19
N ALA A 252 -14.54 -2.71 -7.17
CA ALA A 252 -14.21 -3.87 -6.35
C ALA A 252 -14.40 -3.60 -4.85
N GLU A 253 -14.01 -2.41 -4.35
CA GLU A 253 -14.20 -2.05 -2.93
C GLU A 253 -15.67 -1.91 -2.56
N LEU A 254 -16.47 -1.28 -3.42
CA LEU A 254 -17.90 -1.09 -3.16
C LEU A 254 -18.67 -2.43 -3.21
N LEU A 255 -18.38 -3.28 -4.20
CA LEU A 255 -18.99 -4.61 -4.30
C LEU A 255 -18.56 -5.55 -3.16
N ASP A 256 -17.31 -5.46 -2.72
CA ASP A 256 -16.83 -6.22 -1.54
C ASP A 256 -17.63 -5.86 -0.28
N ARG A 257 -17.95 -4.58 -0.08
CA ARG A 257 -18.77 -4.12 1.05
C ARG A 257 -20.25 -4.47 0.90
N ALA A 258 -20.79 -4.39 -0.32
CA ALA A 258 -22.15 -4.89 -0.59
C ALA A 258 -22.26 -6.38 -0.25
N ALA A 259 -21.28 -7.19 -0.64
CA ALA A 259 -21.23 -8.62 -0.29
C ALA A 259 -21.12 -8.85 1.23
N GLN A 260 -20.38 -8.01 1.96
CA GLN A 260 -20.33 -8.07 3.44
C GLN A 260 -21.69 -7.75 4.08
N CYS A 261 -22.42 -6.76 3.55
CA CYS A 261 -23.75 -6.42 4.03
C CYS A 261 -24.73 -7.58 3.80
N ALA A 262 -24.76 -8.15 2.59
CA ALA A 262 -25.57 -9.34 2.28
C ALA A 262 -25.27 -10.53 3.22
N ASP A 263 -23.99 -10.77 3.51
CA ASP A 263 -23.55 -11.82 4.43
C ASP A 263 -24.02 -11.59 5.88
N ARG A 264 -24.06 -10.33 6.35
CA ARG A 264 -24.60 -10.00 7.69
C ARG A 264 -26.13 -10.15 7.76
N LEU A 265 -26.83 -9.99 6.64
CA LEU A 265 -28.26 -10.29 6.52
C LEU A 265 -28.56 -11.80 6.45
N GLY A 266 -27.53 -12.66 6.36
CA GLY A 266 -27.70 -14.10 6.17
C GLY A 266 -28.01 -14.51 4.73
N GLU A 267 -27.90 -13.59 3.77
CA GLU A 267 -28.20 -13.81 2.34
C GLU A 267 -26.96 -14.34 1.59
N TYR A 268 -26.54 -15.57 1.91
CA TYR A 268 -25.31 -16.18 1.37
C TYR A 268 -25.23 -16.16 -0.16
N GLU A 269 -26.29 -16.58 -0.86
CA GLU A 269 -26.31 -16.65 -2.33
C GLU A 269 -26.12 -15.26 -2.96
N GLN A 270 -26.78 -14.25 -2.41
CA GLN A 270 -26.63 -12.87 -2.86
C GLN A 270 -25.22 -12.33 -2.57
N ALA A 271 -24.66 -12.65 -1.40
CA ALA A 271 -23.29 -12.28 -1.05
C ALA A 271 -22.27 -12.88 -2.03
N ILE A 272 -22.44 -14.16 -2.41
CA ILE A 272 -21.60 -14.84 -3.40
C ILE A 272 -21.75 -14.23 -4.79
N GLU A 273 -22.98 -13.90 -5.21
CA GLU A 273 -23.21 -13.28 -6.52
C GLU A 273 -22.57 -11.88 -6.60
N LEU A 274 -22.71 -11.08 -5.55
CA LEU A 274 -22.01 -9.78 -5.45
C LEU A 274 -20.48 -9.96 -5.46
N ALA A 275 -19.97 -11.00 -4.80
CA ALA A 275 -18.54 -11.31 -4.81
C ALA A 275 -18.04 -11.71 -6.21
N LYS A 276 -18.82 -12.47 -7.00
CA LYS A 276 -18.50 -12.82 -8.40
C LYS A 276 -18.46 -11.60 -9.32
N ARG A 277 -19.28 -10.58 -9.03
CA ARG A 277 -19.31 -9.30 -9.79
C ARG A 277 -18.08 -8.41 -9.58
N ILE A 278 -17.22 -8.69 -8.59
CA ILE A 278 -16.00 -7.91 -8.32
C ILE A 278 -15.04 -8.00 -9.53
N PRO A 279 -14.71 -6.88 -10.21
CA PRO A 279 -13.95 -6.90 -11.47
C PRO A 279 -12.45 -7.17 -11.31
N VAL A 280 -11.96 -7.29 -10.06
CA VAL A 280 -10.57 -7.63 -9.75
C VAL A 280 -10.50 -9.08 -9.27
N ARG A 281 -10.04 -10.00 -10.13
CA ARG A 281 -10.14 -11.46 -9.91
C ARG A 281 -9.63 -11.93 -8.53
N VAL A 282 -8.50 -11.42 -8.03
CA VAL A 282 -8.00 -11.83 -6.70
C VAL A 282 -8.88 -11.32 -5.55
N LEU A 283 -9.46 -10.13 -5.67
CA LEU A 283 -10.39 -9.60 -4.66
C LEU A 283 -11.72 -10.35 -4.71
N SER A 284 -12.20 -10.68 -5.90
CA SER A 284 -13.37 -11.56 -6.10
C SER A 284 -13.16 -12.92 -5.45
N ALA A 285 -12.04 -13.60 -5.77
CA ALA A 285 -11.71 -14.91 -5.20
C ALA A 285 -11.59 -14.85 -3.67
N ARG A 286 -10.89 -13.84 -3.14
CA ARG A 286 -10.77 -13.62 -1.68
C ARG A 286 -12.15 -13.53 -1.02
N ARG A 287 -13.06 -12.71 -1.54
CA ARG A 287 -14.40 -12.53 -0.97
C ARG A 287 -15.22 -13.81 -1.05
N GLN A 288 -15.25 -14.47 -2.22
CA GLN A 288 -15.97 -15.73 -2.40
C GLN A 288 -15.47 -16.80 -1.42
N MET A 289 -14.16 -16.99 -1.31
CA MET A 289 -13.57 -17.95 -0.38
C MET A 289 -13.85 -17.61 1.09
N ALA A 290 -13.78 -16.33 1.47
CA ALA A 290 -14.10 -15.90 2.83
C ALA A 290 -15.55 -16.26 3.21
N LEU A 291 -16.51 -16.02 2.30
CA LEU A 291 -17.90 -16.40 2.47
C LEU A 291 -18.06 -17.92 2.59
N MET A 292 -17.47 -18.67 1.67
CA MET A 292 -17.52 -20.15 1.70
C MET A 292 -16.94 -20.74 3.00
N VAL A 293 -15.80 -20.21 3.49
CA VAL A 293 -15.22 -20.65 4.78
C VAL A 293 -16.17 -20.33 5.95
N LYS A 294 -16.70 -19.10 6.02
CA LYS A 294 -17.61 -18.68 7.09
C LYS A 294 -18.87 -19.55 7.16
N HIS A 295 -19.37 -19.99 6.00
CA HIS A 295 -20.58 -20.79 5.86
C HIS A 295 -20.33 -22.31 5.74
N GLY A 296 -19.10 -22.78 6.03
CA GLY A 296 -18.77 -24.21 6.04
C GLY A 296 -18.81 -24.90 4.67
N LYS A 297 -18.77 -24.15 3.56
CA LYS A 297 -18.83 -24.64 2.18
C LYS A 297 -17.47 -25.12 1.67
N PHE A 298 -16.76 -25.91 2.48
CA PHE A 298 -15.36 -26.28 2.21
C PHE A 298 -15.19 -27.12 0.94
N LYS A 299 -16.07 -28.09 0.71
CA LYS A 299 -16.06 -28.93 -0.50
C LYS A 299 -16.26 -28.09 -1.77
N GLU A 300 -17.23 -27.19 -1.76
CA GLU A 300 -17.51 -26.26 -2.87
C GLU A 300 -16.32 -25.34 -3.14
N LEU A 301 -15.68 -24.82 -2.08
CA LEU A 301 -14.48 -23.98 -2.20
C LEU A 301 -13.34 -24.74 -2.88
N VAL A 302 -13.04 -25.95 -2.42
CA VAL A 302 -12.00 -26.80 -3.03
C VAL A 302 -12.36 -27.11 -4.48
N GLU A 303 -13.61 -27.48 -4.77
CA GLU A 303 -14.04 -27.76 -6.14
C GLU A 303 -13.92 -26.55 -7.07
N THR A 304 -14.24 -25.36 -6.57
CA THR A 304 -14.21 -24.12 -7.35
C THR A 304 -12.79 -23.58 -7.56
N PHE A 305 -11.93 -23.70 -6.56
CA PHE A 305 -10.64 -22.99 -6.52
C PHE A 305 -9.40 -23.89 -6.40
N ALA A 306 -9.53 -25.22 -6.47
CA ALA A 306 -8.39 -26.11 -6.55
C ALA A 306 -7.51 -25.81 -7.77
N ASP A 307 -6.22 -26.10 -7.64
CA ASP A 307 -5.27 -26.03 -8.76
C ASP A 307 -5.61 -27.15 -9.77
N ARG A 308 -6.37 -26.84 -10.83
CA ARG A 308 -6.67 -27.77 -11.93
C ARG A 308 -5.90 -27.39 -13.19
N PRO A 309 -5.42 -28.37 -14.00
CA PRO A 309 -4.89 -28.08 -15.33
C PRO A 309 -5.89 -27.25 -16.15
N GLY A 310 -5.44 -26.20 -16.84
CA GLY A 310 -6.29 -25.29 -17.60
C GLY A 310 -7.03 -24.22 -16.77
N HIS A 311 -7.32 -24.48 -15.50
CA HIS A 311 -7.75 -23.45 -14.55
C HIS A 311 -6.50 -22.81 -13.96
N GLY A 312 -6.00 -21.77 -14.65
CA GLY A 312 -4.76 -21.11 -14.25
C GLY A 312 -4.69 -20.90 -12.74
N ARG A 313 -3.62 -21.42 -12.12
CA ARG A 313 -3.34 -21.26 -10.68
C ARG A 313 -3.68 -19.84 -10.26
N PRO A 314 -4.14 -19.59 -9.02
CA PRO A 314 -4.12 -18.27 -8.44
C PRO A 314 -2.68 -17.71 -8.51
N TYR A 315 -2.40 -17.04 -9.62
CA TYR A 315 -1.34 -16.13 -9.95
C TYR A 315 0.05 -16.39 -9.32
N LEU A 316 0.86 -17.24 -9.98
CA LEU A 316 2.31 -17.25 -9.78
C LEU A 316 3.04 -16.07 -10.46
N ASN A 317 2.34 -15.26 -11.25
CA ASN A 317 2.89 -14.05 -11.88
C ASN A 317 2.47 -12.80 -11.10
N TRP A 318 3.24 -12.51 -10.05
CA TRP A 318 2.88 -11.56 -8.99
C TRP A 318 3.04 -10.10 -9.42
N SER A 319 2.10 -9.58 -10.19
CA SER A 319 2.23 -8.25 -10.79
C SER A 319 1.93 -7.11 -9.83
N CYS A 320 1.02 -7.26 -8.85
CA CYS A 320 0.44 -6.10 -8.16
C CYS A 320 0.77 -5.97 -6.65
N PRO A 321 1.38 -4.84 -6.23
CA PRO A 321 1.42 -4.34 -4.85
C PRO A 321 0.25 -4.66 -3.91
N GLU A 322 -0.95 -4.20 -4.24
CA GLU A 322 -2.10 -4.24 -3.32
C GLU A 322 -2.71 -5.62 -3.14
N THR A 323 -2.22 -6.60 -3.90
CA THR A 323 -2.78 -7.95 -3.95
C THR A 323 -2.05 -8.95 -3.07
N GLU A 324 -0.94 -8.55 -2.42
CA GLU A 324 -0.17 -9.48 -1.58
C GLU A 324 -0.98 -10.00 -0.39
N LEU A 325 -1.60 -9.09 0.37
CA LEU A 325 -2.44 -9.47 1.51
C LEU A 325 -3.71 -10.20 1.04
N PRO A 326 -4.46 -9.71 0.02
CA PRO A 326 -5.55 -10.48 -0.57
C PRO A 326 -5.17 -11.90 -1.00
N LEU A 327 -3.97 -12.10 -1.56
CA LEU A 327 -3.57 -13.44 -1.98
C LEU A 327 -3.11 -14.31 -0.81
N ALA A 328 -2.54 -13.72 0.24
CA ALA A 328 -2.30 -14.42 1.50
C ALA A 328 -3.61 -14.95 2.11
N ASP A 329 -4.69 -14.17 2.02
CA ASP A 329 -6.02 -14.60 2.46
C ASP A 329 -6.59 -15.72 1.58
N VAL A 330 -6.47 -15.61 0.24
CA VAL A 330 -6.90 -16.66 -0.70
C VAL A 330 -6.27 -18.01 -0.38
N TYR A 331 -4.94 -18.06 -0.21
CA TYR A 331 -4.27 -19.33 0.14
C TYR A 331 -4.63 -19.81 1.55
N TYR A 332 -4.83 -18.89 2.49
CA TYR A 332 -5.26 -19.26 3.84
C TYR A 332 -6.67 -19.88 3.85
N TYR A 333 -7.65 -19.27 3.17
CA TYR A 333 -9.01 -19.81 3.10
C TYR A 333 -9.06 -21.15 2.38
N ARG A 334 -8.29 -21.31 1.30
CA ARG A 334 -8.19 -22.59 0.60
C ARG A 334 -7.50 -23.65 1.45
N ALA A 335 -6.48 -23.28 2.23
CA ALA A 335 -5.84 -24.18 3.18
C ALA A 335 -6.80 -24.65 4.28
N ILE A 336 -7.63 -23.76 4.84
CA ILE A 336 -8.70 -24.17 5.78
C ILE A 336 -9.61 -25.19 5.10
N ALA A 337 -10.11 -24.90 3.91
CA ALA A 337 -11.02 -25.81 3.22
C ALA A 337 -10.39 -27.18 2.92
N TYR A 338 -9.11 -27.21 2.53
CA TYR A 338 -8.36 -28.47 2.40
C TYR A 338 -8.27 -29.22 3.74
N ALA A 339 -7.97 -28.52 4.82
CA ALA A 339 -7.83 -29.15 6.13
C ALA A 339 -9.17 -29.74 6.63
N GLU A 340 -10.27 -28.98 6.48
CA GLU A 340 -11.62 -29.42 6.83
C GLU A 340 -12.15 -30.56 5.94
N THR A 341 -11.61 -30.70 4.72
CA THR A 341 -11.92 -31.83 3.82
C THR A 341 -10.93 -33.00 3.92
N GLY A 342 -9.97 -32.92 4.85
CA GLY A 342 -9.04 -34.02 5.16
C GLY A 342 -7.74 -34.02 4.36
N ASP A 343 -7.50 -33.07 3.45
CA ASP A 343 -6.24 -32.96 2.70
C ASP A 343 -5.25 -32.00 3.40
N LEU A 344 -4.70 -32.45 4.53
CA LEU A 344 -3.73 -31.68 5.32
C LEU A 344 -2.44 -31.37 4.53
N THR A 345 -2.10 -32.19 3.54
CA THR A 345 -0.91 -31.98 2.69
C THR A 345 -1.11 -30.81 1.74
N ALA A 346 -2.29 -30.71 1.09
CA ALA A 346 -2.62 -29.57 0.25
C ALA A 346 -2.77 -28.28 1.08
N ALA A 347 -3.33 -28.38 2.30
CA ALA A 347 -3.43 -27.25 3.22
C ALA A 347 -2.05 -26.68 3.60
N GLU A 348 -1.13 -27.54 4.04
CA GLU A 348 0.24 -27.11 4.37
C GLU A 348 0.94 -26.49 3.16
N ARG A 349 0.79 -27.10 1.99
CA ARG A 349 1.36 -26.60 0.73
C ARG A 349 0.90 -25.18 0.43
N ASP A 350 -0.39 -24.89 0.57
CA ASP A 350 -0.94 -23.55 0.32
C ASP A 350 -0.40 -22.50 1.30
N LEU A 351 -0.36 -22.81 2.60
CA LEU A 351 0.20 -21.90 3.62
C LEU A 351 1.68 -21.62 3.38
N ARG A 352 2.43 -22.63 2.93
CA ARG A 352 3.86 -22.51 2.60
C ARG A 352 4.12 -21.62 1.37
N ILE A 353 3.17 -21.47 0.45
CA ILE A 353 3.36 -20.63 -0.75
C ILE A 353 3.82 -19.24 -0.34
N MET A 354 3.11 -18.57 0.57
CA MET A 354 3.40 -17.16 0.90
C MET A 354 4.73 -16.97 1.61
N VAL A 355 5.08 -17.85 2.56
CA VAL A 355 6.32 -17.72 3.33
C VAL A 355 7.56 -18.09 2.50
N GLU A 356 7.42 -18.96 1.49
CA GLU A 356 8.52 -19.35 0.60
C GLU A 356 8.63 -18.50 -0.67
N LYS A 357 7.54 -17.82 -1.05
CA LYS A 357 7.43 -17.04 -2.29
C LYS A 357 8.55 -16.02 -2.42
N GLY A 358 8.89 -15.35 -1.32
CA GLY A 358 9.97 -14.35 -1.30
C GLY A 358 11.26 -14.90 -1.90
N LYS A 359 11.68 -16.07 -1.41
CA LYS A 359 12.86 -16.78 -1.90
C LYS A 359 12.72 -17.20 -3.36
N LYS A 360 11.59 -17.85 -3.72
CA LYS A 360 11.35 -18.36 -5.08
C LYS A 360 11.40 -17.29 -6.15
N LEU A 361 10.92 -16.09 -5.83
CA LEU A 361 10.86 -15.01 -6.80
C LEU A 361 12.03 -14.03 -6.68
N GLY A 362 12.85 -14.10 -5.62
CA GLY A 362 13.93 -13.14 -5.35
C GLY A 362 13.46 -11.78 -4.79
N TYR A 363 12.58 -11.77 -3.78
CA TYR A 363 12.24 -10.55 -3.00
C TYR A 363 11.78 -10.80 -1.59
N SER A 364 11.55 -9.71 -0.86
CA SER A 364 10.93 -9.71 0.45
C SER A 364 9.47 -9.24 0.35
N PRO A 365 8.50 -10.06 0.77
CA PRO A 365 7.16 -9.59 1.11
C PRO A 365 7.23 -8.53 2.23
N GLY A 366 6.14 -7.79 2.42
CA GLY A 366 6.03 -6.86 3.55
C GLY A 366 6.11 -7.60 4.89
N PRO A 367 6.82 -7.06 5.90
CA PRO A 367 6.94 -7.68 7.21
C PRO A 367 5.60 -8.09 7.83
N THR A 368 4.57 -7.23 7.79
CA THR A 368 3.24 -7.54 8.34
C THR A 368 2.59 -8.71 7.62
N VAL A 369 2.68 -8.76 6.28
CA VAL A 369 2.11 -9.87 5.48
C VAL A 369 2.86 -11.17 5.78
N LEU A 370 4.19 -11.10 5.87
CA LEU A 370 5.02 -12.27 6.15
C LEU A 370 4.76 -12.82 7.56
N ASP A 371 4.66 -11.93 8.55
CA ASP A 371 4.34 -12.29 9.94
C ASP A 371 2.95 -12.93 10.04
N LEU A 372 1.96 -12.39 9.33
CA LEU A 372 0.63 -12.99 9.26
C LEU A 372 0.68 -14.40 8.66
N CYS A 373 1.45 -14.60 7.59
CA CYS A 373 1.57 -15.91 6.95
C CYS A 373 2.29 -16.93 7.84
N TRP A 374 3.36 -16.54 8.52
CA TRP A 374 4.06 -17.39 9.48
C TRP A 374 3.19 -17.75 10.68
N LYS A 375 2.43 -16.78 11.22
CA LYS A 375 1.46 -17.05 12.28
C LYS A 375 0.44 -18.08 11.84
N ARG A 376 -0.21 -17.88 10.67
CA ARG A 376 -1.21 -18.81 10.13
C ARG A 376 -0.66 -20.21 9.92
N LEU A 377 0.59 -20.33 9.47
CA LEU A 377 1.27 -21.61 9.34
C LEU A 377 1.53 -22.26 10.72
N GLY A 378 1.93 -21.48 11.72
CA GLY A 378 2.09 -21.94 13.10
C GLY A 378 0.78 -22.39 13.75
N ASP A 379 -0.30 -21.63 13.54
CA ASP A 379 -1.65 -21.99 13.99
C ASP A 379 -2.07 -23.32 13.35
N PHE A 380 -1.86 -23.48 12.04
CA PHE A 380 -2.15 -24.73 11.35
C PHE A 380 -1.37 -25.93 11.92
N TYR A 381 -0.06 -25.78 12.15
CA TYR A 381 0.75 -26.83 12.76
C TYR A 381 0.24 -27.22 14.16
N ARG A 382 -0.13 -26.23 14.98
CA ARG A 382 -0.66 -26.44 16.33
C ARG A 382 -2.04 -27.10 16.30
N ASP A 383 -2.95 -26.59 15.47
CA ASP A 383 -4.38 -26.87 15.58
C ASP A 383 -4.81 -28.06 14.72
N TYR A 384 -4.22 -28.25 13.54
CA TYR A 384 -4.57 -29.34 12.63
C TYR A 384 -3.58 -30.50 12.70
N LEU A 385 -2.26 -30.23 12.64
CA LEU A 385 -1.25 -31.28 12.65
C LEU A 385 -0.82 -31.73 14.05
N LYS A 386 -1.17 -30.96 15.09
CA LYS A 386 -0.74 -31.19 16.48
C LYS A 386 0.78 -31.31 16.63
N ASP A 387 1.53 -30.63 15.76
CA ASP A 387 2.99 -30.64 15.73
C ASP A 387 3.52 -29.35 16.38
N ASP A 388 3.68 -29.40 17.69
CA ASP A 388 4.16 -28.26 18.48
C ASP A 388 5.58 -27.81 18.07
N ALA A 389 6.42 -28.72 17.56
CA ALA A 389 7.79 -28.38 17.17
C ALA A 389 7.77 -27.50 15.92
N LYS A 390 7.03 -27.89 14.89
CA LYS A 390 6.83 -27.06 13.69
C LYS A 390 6.08 -25.77 13.99
N ALA A 391 5.09 -25.81 14.89
CA ALA A 391 4.38 -24.61 15.31
C ALA A 391 5.34 -23.58 15.95
N LEU A 392 6.19 -24.02 16.89
CA LEU A 392 7.20 -23.15 17.51
C LEU A 392 8.22 -22.62 16.50
N GLU A 393 8.63 -23.41 15.51
CA GLU A 393 9.51 -22.95 14.44
C GLU A 393 8.87 -21.84 13.59
N ALA A 394 7.60 -22.01 13.21
CA ALA A 394 6.85 -21.01 12.46
C ALA A 394 6.65 -19.71 13.28
N TYR A 395 6.25 -19.82 14.56
CA TYR A 395 6.10 -18.64 15.42
C TYR A 395 7.43 -17.91 15.63
N ARG A 396 8.56 -18.62 15.71
CA ARG A 396 9.88 -18.00 15.84
C ARG A 396 10.14 -16.97 14.74
N HIS A 397 9.71 -17.21 13.50
CA HIS A 397 9.86 -16.23 12.41
C HIS A 397 9.07 -14.93 12.62
N VAL A 398 7.96 -14.98 13.35
CA VAL A 398 7.20 -13.78 13.74
C VAL A 398 7.92 -13.04 14.86
N LEU A 399 8.35 -13.78 15.89
CA LEU A 399 9.02 -13.24 17.08
C LEU A 399 10.41 -12.68 16.77
N ASP A 400 11.11 -13.27 15.80
CA ASP A 400 12.36 -12.76 15.27
C ASP A 400 12.06 -11.37 14.67
N ARG A 401 12.61 -10.32 15.30
CA ARG A 401 12.41 -8.92 14.91
C ARG A 401 13.17 -8.54 13.64
N THR A 402 13.45 -9.52 12.79
CA THR A 402 14.15 -9.39 11.52
C THR A 402 13.29 -9.99 10.40
N THR A 403 13.39 -9.39 9.22
CA THR A 403 12.87 -9.99 7.99
C THR A 403 14.05 -10.30 7.08
N VAL A 404 14.00 -11.42 6.39
CA VAL A 404 15.06 -11.77 5.44
C VAL A 404 14.93 -10.90 4.19
N TYR A 405 16.00 -10.17 3.90
CA TYR A 405 16.14 -9.42 2.66
C TYR A 405 17.04 -10.16 1.67
N ARG A 406 16.81 -9.91 0.37
CA ARG A 406 17.57 -10.47 -0.77
C ARG A 406 19.05 -10.68 -0.41
N HIS A 407 19.57 -11.90 -0.60
CA HIS A 407 20.89 -12.40 -0.16
C HIS A 407 21.00 -12.72 1.35
N ASP A 408 19.93 -13.25 1.95
CA ASP A 408 19.90 -13.76 3.33
C ASP A 408 20.35 -12.75 4.40
N SER A 409 20.30 -11.45 4.07
CA SER A 409 20.70 -10.38 4.98
C SER A 409 19.51 -10.02 5.89
N PRO A 410 19.62 -10.18 7.21
CA PRO A 410 18.55 -9.84 8.13
C PRO A 410 18.38 -8.32 8.18
N MET A 411 17.15 -7.85 7.95
CA MET A 411 16.78 -6.44 8.12
C MET A 411 15.89 -6.30 9.35
N PRO A 412 16.15 -5.33 10.26
CA PRO A 412 15.26 -5.11 11.39
C PRO A 412 13.87 -4.68 10.91
N LYS A 413 12.83 -5.20 11.55
CA LYS A 413 11.44 -4.77 11.33
C LYS A 413 11.25 -3.33 11.83
N PRO A 414 10.32 -2.53 11.28
CA PRO A 414 10.01 -1.19 11.79
C PRO A 414 9.69 -1.21 13.29
N VAL A 415 10.07 -0.14 13.99
CA VAL A 415 9.95 -0.08 15.46
C VAL A 415 8.48 -0.24 15.88
N LEU A 416 7.57 0.43 15.16
CA LEU A 416 6.14 0.40 15.46
C LEU A 416 5.49 -0.98 15.30
N SER A 417 6.10 -1.94 14.59
CA SER A 417 5.55 -3.31 14.53
C SER A 417 5.69 -4.08 15.85
N GLY A 418 6.36 -3.52 16.86
CA GLY A 418 6.32 -4.01 18.24
C GLY A 418 4.92 -3.92 18.86
N LEU A 419 4.02 -3.11 18.30
CA LEU A 419 2.62 -2.98 18.72
C LEU A 419 1.65 -3.85 17.90
N SER A 420 2.16 -4.75 17.07
CA SER A 420 1.33 -5.59 16.19
C SER A 420 0.58 -6.67 16.98
N ASP A 421 -0.72 -6.81 16.74
CA ASP A 421 -1.53 -7.91 17.30
C ASP A 421 -1.03 -9.27 16.83
N ILE A 422 -0.50 -9.37 15.60
CA ILE A 422 0.10 -10.61 15.06
C ILE A 422 1.28 -11.05 15.94
N LEU A 423 2.13 -10.11 16.35
CA LEU A 423 3.27 -10.40 17.22
C LEU A 423 2.82 -10.85 18.61
N LYS A 424 1.80 -10.18 19.16
CA LYS A 424 1.20 -10.53 20.46
C LYS A 424 0.63 -11.96 20.42
N GLU A 425 -0.27 -12.24 19.48
CA GLU A 425 -0.95 -13.54 19.37
C GLU A 425 0.04 -14.69 19.10
N ALA A 426 1.04 -14.48 18.25
CA ALA A 426 2.09 -15.47 18.00
C ALA A 426 2.93 -15.74 19.28
N THR A 427 3.25 -14.69 20.04
CA THR A 427 3.98 -14.81 21.31
C THR A 427 3.17 -15.59 22.34
N GLU A 428 1.90 -15.24 22.52
CA GLU A 428 0.99 -15.92 23.45
C GLU A 428 0.85 -17.40 23.11
N SER A 429 0.62 -17.71 21.82
CA SER A 429 0.52 -19.07 21.29
C SER A 429 1.78 -19.89 21.57
N ALA A 430 2.94 -19.32 21.30
CA ALA A 430 4.20 -19.99 21.53
C ALA A 430 4.53 -20.19 23.03
N VAL A 431 4.27 -19.18 23.86
CA VAL A 431 4.46 -19.25 25.31
C VAL A 431 3.58 -20.35 25.91
N ALA A 432 2.34 -20.49 25.44
CA ALA A 432 1.44 -21.56 25.87
C ALA A 432 2.01 -22.95 25.55
N ILE A 433 2.50 -23.16 24.32
CA ILE A 433 3.16 -24.42 23.92
C ILE A 433 4.37 -24.71 24.81
N LEU A 434 5.27 -23.72 24.98
CA LEU A 434 6.49 -23.90 25.77
C LEU A 434 6.20 -24.24 27.24
N ARG A 435 5.20 -23.60 27.84
CA ARG A 435 4.76 -23.90 29.23
C ARG A 435 4.20 -25.31 29.35
N ARG A 436 3.35 -25.74 28.41
CA ARG A 436 2.83 -27.11 28.37
C ARG A 436 3.95 -28.15 28.27
N GLN A 437 5.04 -27.81 27.58
CA GLN A 437 6.26 -28.64 27.47
C GLN A 437 7.22 -28.53 28.67
N GLY A 438 6.86 -27.78 29.73
CA GLY A 438 7.75 -27.54 30.89
C GLY A 438 8.94 -26.60 30.61
N ARG A 439 8.99 -25.95 29.44
CA ARG A 439 10.09 -25.08 29.00
C ARG A 439 9.91 -23.62 29.47
N ASN A 440 9.66 -23.43 30.76
CA ASN A 440 9.29 -22.14 31.36
C ASN A 440 10.33 -21.02 31.13
N ALA A 441 11.63 -21.34 31.22
CA ALA A 441 12.68 -20.35 30.96
C ALA A 441 12.65 -19.81 29.52
N LYS A 442 12.38 -20.68 28.54
CA LYS A 442 12.27 -20.27 27.13
C LYS A 442 11.01 -19.45 26.88
N ALA A 443 9.90 -19.82 27.54
CA ALA A 443 8.65 -19.07 27.48
C ALA A 443 8.83 -17.65 28.01
N GLU A 444 9.52 -17.48 29.15
CA GLU A 444 9.77 -16.16 29.73
C GLU A 444 10.74 -15.34 28.88
N GLN A 445 11.72 -15.98 28.23
CA GLN A 445 12.59 -15.32 27.25
C GLN A 445 11.78 -14.71 26.10
N TRP A 446 10.85 -15.46 25.50
CA TRP A 446 10.03 -14.98 24.38
C TRP A 446 9.06 -13.88 24.82
N ARG A 447 8.45 -14.02 25.99
CA ARG A 447 7.61 -12.97 26.58
C ARG A 447 8.41 -11.68 26.81
N SER A 448 9.61 -11.79 27.36
CA SER A 448 10.50 -10.64 27.60
C SER A 448 10.90 -9.92 26.30
N GLN A 449 11.18 -10.68 25.23
CA GLN A 449 11.48 -10.11 23.91
C GLN A 449 10.30 -9.31 23.35
N PHE A 450 9.08 -9.84 23.48
CA PHE A 450 7.86 -9.13 23.08
C PHE A 450 7.65 -7.84 23.88
N LEU A 451 7.77 -7.89 25.21
CA LEU A 451 7.63 -6.70 26.07
C LEU A 451 8.68 -5.63 25.76
N LYS A 452 9.91 -6.05 25.44
CA LYS A 452 10.95 -5.13 24.97
C LYS A 452 10.54 -4.44 23.67
N ALA A 453 10.05 -5.17 22.68
CA ALA A 453 9.59 -4.60 21.41
C ALA A 453 8.41 -3.63 21.59
N GLN A 454 7.45 -3.93 22.46
CA GLN A 454 6.37 -3.01 22.82
C GLN A 454 6.90 -1.74 23.49
N SER A 455 7.81 -1.89 24.47
CA SER A 455 8.41 -0.76 25.18
C SER A 455 9.16 0.17 24.24
N GLU A 456 9.95 -0.38 23.31
CA GLU A 456 10.65 0.40 22.28
C GLU A 456 9.68 1.18 21.38
N ALA A 457 8.57 0.55 20.97
CA ALA A 457 7.55 1.20 20.17
C ALA A 457 6.82 2.32 20.92
N HIS A 458 6.44 2.09 22.18
CA HIS A 458 5.85 3.13 23.03
C HIS A 458 6.80 4.29 23.28
N ALA A 459 8.07 4.01 23.59
CA ALA A 459 9.10 5.03 23.77
C ALA A 459 9.31 5.86 22.50
N PHE A 460 9.24 5.24 21.32
CA PHE A 460 9.28 5.95 20.04
C PHE A 460 8.10 6.93 19.89
N LEU A 461 6.88 6.48 20.18
CA LEU A 461 5.68 7.34 20.14
C LEU A 461 5.75 8.50 21.14
N GLN A 462 6.31 8.29 22.34
CA GLN A 462 6.47 9.33 23.35
C GLN A 462 7.51 10.40 22.94
N LYS A 463 8.64 9.99 22.35
CA LYS A 463 9.67 10.93 21.86
C LYS A 463 9.18 11.89 20.79
N GLY A 464 8.21 11.48 19.97
CA GLY A 464 7.58 12.38 19.01
C GLY A 464 6.72 13.47 19.65
N ARG A 465 6.04 13.14 20.75
CA ARG A 465 5.15 14.08 21.46
C ARG A 465 5.90 15.18 22.22
N SER A 466 7.12 14.92 22.69
CA SER A 466 7.91 15.87 23.48
C SER A 466 8.69 16.90 22.63
N LYS A 467 8.65 16.79 21.30
CA LYS A 467 9.19 17.78 20.36
C LYS A 467 8.09 18.50 19.57
N PRO A 468 7.10 19.16 20.19
CA PRO A 468 6.33 20.13 19.44
C PRO A 468 7.29 21.26 19.08
N GLY A 469 7.78 21.26 17.85
CA GLY A 469 8.60 22.35 17.37
C GLY A 469 7.79 23.62 17.53
N LYS A 470 8.34 24.59 18.27
CA LYS A 470 8.11 26.02 18.03
C LYS A 470 8.59 26.33 16.60
N ALA A 471 7.91 25.80 15.59
CA ALA A 471 8.06 26.20 14.21
C ALA A 471 6.90 27.15 13.97
N SER A 472 7.21 28.43 14.14
CA SER A 472 6.37 29.54 13.73
C SER A 472 5.86 29.24 12.32
N GLN A 473 4.57 28.95 12.19
CA GLN A 473 3.85 29.21 10.95
C GLN A 473 3.93 30.73 10.73
N LYS A 474 5.05 31.22 10.18
CA LYS A 474 4.96 32.39 9.32
C LYS A 474 4.22 31.90 8.10
N VAL A 475 2.90 31.98 8.16
CA VAL A 475 2.03 32.03 6.99
C VAL A 475 2.65 33.12 6.11
N LEU A 476 3.33 32.70 5.03
CA LEU A 476 3.67 33.64 3.98
C LEU A 476 2.33 34.19 3.47
N PRO A 477 2.16 35.52 3.38
CA PRO A 477 0.90 36.09 2.93
C PRO A 477 0.55 35.50 1.55
N ASN A 478 -0.70 35.05 1.41
CA ASN A 478 -1.31 34.80 0.11
C ASN A 478 -1.31 36.14 -0.64
N ASN A 479 -0.36 36.34 -1.54
CA ASN A 479 -0.49 37.34 -2.58
C ASN A 479 -1.34 36.72 -3.71
N ASP A 480 -2.63 36.61 -3.44
CA ASP A 480 -3.68 36.53 -4.46
C ASP A 480 -4.60 37.72 -4.23
N GLN A 481 -4.10 38.94 -4.50
CA GLN A 481 -4.91 40.11 -4.84
C GLN A 481 -4.14 40.98 -5.86
N ASP A 482 -4.84 41.23 -6.97
CA ASP A 482 -4.70 42.29 -7.96
C ASP A 482 -3.51 42.28 -8.94
N GLN A 483 -3.71 41.66 -10.12
CA GLN A 483 -4.05 42.37 -11.38
C GLN A 483 -4.43 41.40 -12.50
#